data_AF-A0A4D6KRA5-F1
#
_entry.id   AF-A0A4D6KRA5-F1
#
_cell.length_a   1.000
_cell.length_b   1.000
_cell.length_c   1.000
_cell.angle_alpha   90.00
_cell.angle_beta   90.00
_cell.angle_gamma   90.00
#
_symmetry.space_group_name_H-M   'P 1'
#
loop_
_entity.id
_entity.type
_entity.pdbx_description
1 polymer ?
#
loop_
_entity_poly.entity_id
_entity_poly.type
_entity_poly.pdbx_seq_one_letter_code
_entity_poly.pdbx_strand_id
1 'polypeptide(L)'
;MHPQLIFSIALTSKLPMVMNVTTMTVLEVGVLIWSIPLEERSRAVGFVFGGLSVGSVMGLLLAPPLIQNLGWESVFYLFGLLGIAWFLGFQVLEGGEKQLNPKSLSSPDTLTNSWKTSLTELNGSLKDVPWKAFFQNRAVWAMIYAHFCGSWGHYNCLSWLPTFFSEELNLNLTEAAWVSILPPLASIFVTGLAAQLADNLISRGVETTVVRKICQSIAFLSPAICMTLSSLDLGLPPWEIVGILTAGLALSSFALSGLYCTHQDMSPEYASILLGITNTVGAVPGIVGVALTGYLLDLTHSWSISLFAPSIFFYVTGTMVWLVFASSKPQSFSEHN
;
A
#
# COMPACT_ATOMS: atom_id res chain seq x y z
N MET A 1 -23.17 -8.40 -10.20
CA MET A 1 -22.13 -9.04 -9.37
C MET A 1 -21.82 -10.39 -9.99
N HIS A 2 -20.62 -10.58 -10.53
CA HIS A 2 -20.28 -11.76 -11.33
C HIS A 2 -20.18 -13.01 -10.43
N PRO A 3 -20.85 -14.15 -10.74
CA PRO A 3 -20.81 -15.38 -9.94
C PRO A 3 -19.40 -15.96 -9.71
N GLN A 4 -18.45 -15.61 -10.58
CA GLN A 4 -17.04 -16.00 -10.47
C GLN A 4 -16.28 -15.25 -9.37
N LEU A 5 -16.74 -14.06 -8.98
CA LEU A 5 -16.19 -13.29 -7.87
C LEU A 5 -16.50 -13.97 -6.53
N ILE A 6 -17.72 -14.49 -6.39
CA ILE A 6 -18.16 -15.24 -5.21
C ILE A 6 -17.40 -16.57 -5.11
N PHE A 7 -17.24 -17.27 -6.23
CA PHE A 7 -16.50 -18.54 -6.26
C PHE A 7 -14.99 -18.39 -5.95
N SER A 8 -14.39 -17.24 -6.28
CA SER A 8 -12.99 -16.96 -5.95
C SER A 8 -12.77 -16.62 -4.48
N ILE A 9 -13.77 -16.01 -3.82
CA ILE A 9 -13.81 -15.81 -2.36
C ILE A 9 -13.95 -17.17 -1.64
N ALA A 10 -14.75 -18.07 -2.19
CA ALA A 10 -14.92 -19.43 -1.67
C ALA A 10 -13.62 -20.24 -1.65
N LEU A 11 -12.83 -20.14 -2.74
CA LEU A 11 -11.60 -20.92 -2.92
C LEU A 11 -10.46 -20.42 -2.02
N THR A 12 -10.47 -19.14 -1.64
CA THR A 12 -9.46 -18.49 -0.79
C THR A 12 -9.63 -18.76 0.71
N SER A 13 -10.82 -19.17 1.14
CA SER A 13 -11.12 -19.59 2.54
C SER A 13 -10.41 -20.88 3.02
N LYS A 14 -9.60 -21.52 2.16
CA LYS A 14 -8.91 -22.79 2.44
C LYS A 14 -7.41 -22.67 2.75
N LEU A 15 -6.84 -21.46 2.79
CA LEU A 15 -5.43 -21.25 3.15
C LEU A 15 -5.28 -20.99 4.67
N PRO A 16 -4.33 -21.66 5.37
CA PRO A 16 -4.32 -21.72 6.83
C PRO A 16 -3.89 -20.39 7.49
N MET A 17 -4.65 -20.07 8.54
CA MET A 17 -4.65 -18.87 9.36
C MET A 17 -3.50 -18.88 10.40
N VAL A 18 -2.30 -18.44 10.02
CA VAL A 18 -1.22 -18.06 10.97
C VAL A 18 -0.45 -16.79 10.53
N MET A 19 -0.91 -16.08 9.49
CA MET A 19 -0.22 -14.88 9.03
C MET A 19 -0.98 -13.61 9.43
N ASN A 20 -0.24 -12.56 9.81
CA ASN A 20 -0.77 -11.25 10.23
C ASN A 20 -1.94 -10.78 9.34
N VAL A 21 -2.84 -9.95 9.87
CA VAL A 21 -3.98 -9.39 9.11
C VAL A 21 -3.54 -8.74 7.79
N THR A 22 -2.35 -8.13 7.77
CA THR A 22 -1.69 -7.58 6.57
C THR A 22 -1.26 -8.66 5.58
N THR A 23 -0.84 -9.82 6.05
CA THR A 23 -0.39 -10.95 5.23
C THR A 23 -1.55 -11.79 4.69
N MET A 24 -2.66 -11.91 5.43
CA MET A 24 -3.91 -12.48 4.91
C MET A 24 -4.48 -11.63 3.78
N THR A 25 -4.54 -10.30 3.95
CA THR A 25 -4.97 -9.40 2.87
C THR A 25 -4.04 -9.48 1.66
N VAL A 26 -2.72 -9.53 1.83
CA VAL A 26 -1.77 -9.65 0.70
C VAL A 26 -1.94 -10.96 -0.09
N LEU A 27 -2.18 -12.09 0.58
CA LEU A 27 -2.42 -13.37 -0.10
C LEU A 27 -3.78 -13.41 -0.81
N GLU A 28 -4.85 -12.99 -0.14
CA GLU A 28 -6.22 -13.00 -0.70
C GLU A 28 -6.32 -12.08 -1.91
N VAL A 29 -5.73 -10.90 -1.82
CA VAL A 29 -5.69 -9.91 -2.89
C VAL A 29 -4.84 -10.40 -4.05
N GLY A 30 -3.71 -11.08 -3.78
CA GLY A 30 -2.88 -11.64 -4.83
C GLY A 30 -3.58 -12.72 -5.64
N VAL A 31 -4.33 -13.61 -4.98
CA VAL A 31 -5.12 -14.65 -5.63
C VAL A 31 -6.34 -14.06 -6.37
N LEU A 32 -7.00 -13.04 -5.80
CA LEU A 32 -8.11 -12.36 -6.47
C LEU A 32 -7.66 -11.61 -7.73
N ILE A 33 -6.51 -10.93 -7.68
CA ILE A 33 -5.98 -10.17 -8.82
C ILE A 33 -5.48 -11.09 -9.94
N TRP A 34 -5.02 -12.30 -9.61
CA TRP A 34 -4.63 -13.30 -10.61
C TRP A 34 -5.76 -13.61 -11.60
N SER A 35 -7.00 -13.69 -11.10
CA SER A 35 -8.20 -13.96 -11.89
C SER A 35 -8.68 -12.77 -12.72
N ILE A 36 -8.06 -11.59 -12.58
CA ILE A 36 -8.50 -10.34 -13.21
C ILE A 36 -7.66 -10.05 -14.46
N PRO A 37 -8.31 -9.75 -15.61
CA PRO A 37 -7.63 -9.36 -16.84
C PRO A 37 -6.67 -8.19 -16.63
N LEU A 38 -5.60 -8.15 -17.43
CA LEU A 38 -4.54 -7.14 -17.30
C LEU A 38 -5.09 -5.71 -17.49
N GLU A 39 -6.12 -5.56 -18.31
CA GLU A 39 -6.83 -4.33 -18.65
C GLU A 39 -7.75 -3.83 -17.52
N GLU A 40 -7.96 -4.63 -16.47
CA GLU A 40 -8.78 -4.27 -15.31
C GLU A 40 -8.02 -4.30 -13.98
N ARG A 41 -6.75 -4.73 -14.05
CA ARG A 41 -5.92 -4.98 -12.89
C ARG A 41 -5.67 -3.72 -12.07
N SER A 42 -5.47 -2.56 -12.72
CA SER A 42 -5.19 -1.32 -12.00
C SER A 42 -6.41 -0.86 -11.21
N ARG A 43 -7.62 -1.02 -11.75
CA ARG A 43 -8.88 -0.75 -11.04
C ARG A 43 -9.10 -1.69 -9.87
N ALA A 44 -8.81 -2.98 -10.04
CA ALA A 44 -8.94 -3.95 -8.96
C ALA A 44 -7.99 -3.65 -7.80
N VAL A 45 -6.71 -3.41 -8.09
CA VAL A 45 -5.71 -2.99 -7.11
C VAL A 45 -6.12 -1.67 -6.45
N GLY A 46 -6.55 -0.69 -7.24
CA GLY A 46 -7.03 0.60 -6.74
C GLY A 46 -8.24 0.49 -5.82
N PHE A 47 -9.18 -0.41 -6.10
CA PHE A 47 -10.34 -0.65 -5.23
C PHE A 47 -9.93 -1.28 -3.89
N VAL A 48 -9.09 -2.32 -3.94
CA VAL A 48 -8.62 -3.03 -2.74
C VAL A 48 -7.76 -2.12 -1.86
N PHE A 49 -6.71 -1.54 -2.43
CA PHE A 49 -5.75 -0.73 -1.68
C PHE A 49 -6.24 0.70 -1.45
N GLY A 50 -7.25 1.18 -2.19
CA GLY A 50 -7.92 2.46 -1.94
C GLY A 50 -8.57 2.52 -0.56
N GLY A 51 -8.93 1.37 0.01
CA GLY A 51 -9.40 1.25 1.40
C GLY A 51 -8.40 1.80 2.43
N LEU A 52 -7.10 1.82 2.13
CA LEU A 52 -6.09 2.40 3.02
C LEU A 52 -6.32 3.91 3.22
N SER A 53 -6.60 4.63 2.13
CA SER A 53 -6.86 6.08 2.20
C SER A 53 -8.17 6.37 2.93
N VAL A 54 -9.20 5.55 2.71
CA VAL A 54 -10.47 5.65 3.47
C VAL A 54 -10.23 5.41 4.95
N GLY A 55 -9.44 4.40 5.31
CA GLY A 55 -9.06 4.11 6.69
C GLY A 55 -8.32 5.27 7.35
N SER A 56 -7.35 5.87 6.66
CA SER A 56 -6.64 7.07 7.13
C SER A 56 -7.58 8.24 7.37
N VAL A 57 -8.49 8.52 6.44
CA VAL A 57 -9.50 9.58 6.59
C VAL A 57 -10.38 9.30 7.81
N MET A 58 -10.92 8.09 7.95
CA MET A 58 -11.74 7.72 9.11
C MET A 58 -10.96 7.83 10.43
N GLY A 59 -9.68 7.42 10.43
CA GLY A 59 -8.79 7.56 11.58
C GLY A 59 -8.62 9.01 12.00
N LEU A 60 -8.28 9.89 11.05
CA LEU A 60 -8.06 11.31 11.32
C LEU A 60 -9.36 12.07 11.62
N LEU A 61 -10.51 11.64 11.10
CA LEU A 61 -11.83 12.22 11.43
C LEU A 61 -12.27 11.84 12.85
N LEU A 62 -12.04 10.59 13.26
CA LEU A 62 -12.56 10.06 14.53
C LEU A 62 -11.61 10.29 15.71
N ALA A 63 -10.29 10.26 15.50
CA ALA A 63 -9.33 10.33 16.60
C ALA A 63 -9.36 11.66 17.38
N PRO A 64 -9.35 12.86 16.75
CA PRO A 64 -9.36 14.12 17.49
C PRO A 64 -10.56 14.31 18.43
N PRO A 65 -11.84 14.12 18.01
CA PRO A 65 -12.97 14.29 18.93
C PRO A 65 -13.02 13.21 20.02
N LEU A 66 -12.52 12.01 19.76
CA LEU A 66 -12.39 10.97 20.78
C LEU A 66 -11.38 11.36 21.86
N ILE A 67 -10.18 11.82 21.44
CA ILE A 67 -9.13 12.25 22.37
C ILE A 67 -9.62 13.41 23.24
N GLN A 68 -10.29 14.40 22.64
CA GLN A 68 -10.76 15.58 23.38
C GLN A 68 -11.84 15.28 24.41
N ASN A 69 -12.77 14.36 24.12
CA ASN A 69 -13.93 14.11 24.97
C ASN A 69 -13.77 12.90 25.91
N LEU A 70 -13.00 11.89 25.51
CA LEU A 70 -12.94 10.58 26.16
C LEU A 70 -11.51 10.12 26.51
N GLY A 71 -10.49 10.95 26.24
CA GLY A 71 -9.08 10.61 26.46
C GLY A 71 -8.48 9.80 25.30
N TRP A 72 -7.15 9.69 25.28
CA TRP A 72 -6.40 9.07 24.19
C TRP A 72 -6.60 7.54 24.12
N GLU A 73 -6.90 6.92 25.26
CA GLU A 73 -7.16 5.48 25.41
C GLU A 73 -8.40 5.06 24.61
N SER A 74 -9.38 5.96 24.47
CA SER A 74 -10.65 5.70 23.77
C SER A 74 -10.47 5.31 22.30
N VAL A 75 -9.43 5.84 21.64
CA VAL A 75 -9.07 5.52 20.26
C VAL A 75 -8.71 4.04 20.14
N PHE A 76 -7.93 3.52 21.08
CA PHE A 76 -7.51 2.12 21.11
C PHE A 76 -8.70 1.18 21.34
N TYR A 77 -9.61 1.54 22.24
CA TYR A 77 -10.81 0.74 22.49
C TYR A 77 -11.73 0.71 21.26
N LEU A 78 -11.98 1.84 20.61
CA LEU A 78 -12.85 1.91 19.42
C LEU A 78 -12.29 1.09 18.26
N PHE A 79 -11.04 1.35 17.85
CA PHE A 79 -10.43 0.63 16.73
C PHE A 79 -10.18 -0.85 17.04
N GLY A 80 -9.87 -1.18 18.31
CA GLY A 80 -9.77 -2.57 18.75
C GLY A 80 -11.10 -3.34 18.65
N LEU A 81 -12.20 -2.74 19.12
CA LEU A 81 -13.53 -3.35 19.02
C LEU A 81 -14.00 -3.47 17.57
N LEU A 82 -13.74 -2.47 16.72
CA LEU A 82 -14.02 -2.55 15.29
C LEU A 82 -13.24 -3.70 14.63
N GLY A 83 -11.97 -3.91 15.00
CA GLY A 83 -11.17 -5.04 14.53
C GLY A 83 -11.75 -6.39 14.94
N ILE A 84 -12.21 -6.52 16.19
CA ILE A 84 -12.88 -7.74 16.68
C ILE A 84 -14.20 -7.96 15.93
N ALA A 85 -15.02 -6.91 15.76
CA ALA A 85 -16.29 -7.00 15.05
C ALA A 85 -16.07 -7.40 13.58
N TRP A 86 -15.05 -6.84 12.93
CA TRP A 86 -14.63 -7.22 11.58
C TRP A 86 -14.25 -8.71 11.51
N PHE A 87 -13.42 -9.19 12.43
CA PHE A 87 -13.04 -10.61 12.52
C PHE A 87 -14.26 -11.52 12.69
N LEU A 88 -15.16 -11.19 13.61
CA LEU A 88 -16.39 -11.97 13.83
C LEU A 88 -17.29 -11.96 12.59
N GLY A 89 -17.38 -10.83 11.88
CA GLY A 89 -18.10 -10.72 10.62
C GLY A 89 -17.56 -11.68 9.55
N PHE A 90 -16.24 -11.77 9.40
CA PHE A 90 -15.60 -12.73 8.49
C PHE A 90 -15.91 -14.18 8.85
N GLN A 91 -15.86 -14.53 10.14
CA GLN A 91 -16.19 -15.88 10.60
C GLN A 91 -17.64 -16.27 10.27
N VAL A 92 -18.58 -15.33 10.39
CA VAL A 92 -20.00 -15.57 10.04
C VAL A 92 -20.18 -15.75 8.54
N LEU A 93 -19.50 -14.95 7.72
CA LEU A 93 -19.57 -15.05 6.26
C LEU A 93 -18.98 -16.37 5.75
N GLU A 94 -17.81 -16.78 6.24
CA GLU A 94 -17.22 -18.09 5.93
C GLU A 94 -18.10 -19.25 6.42
N GLY A 95 -18.69 -19.11 7.61
CA GLY A 95 -19.60 -20.11 8.18
C GLY A 95 -20.86 -20.28 7.34
N GLY A 96 -21.43 -19.19 6.81
CA GLY A 96 -22.59 -19.22 5.92
C GLY A 96 -22.31 -19.91 4.58
N GLU A 97 -21.12 -19.70 4.01
CA GLU A 97 -20.69 -20.36 2.78
C GLU A 97 -20.45 -21.87 2.97
N LYS A 98 -19.88 -22.28 4.11
CA LYS A 98 -19.73 -23.69 4.51
C LYS A 98 -21.08 -24.40 4.69
N GLN A 99 -22.12 -23.69 5.13
CA GLN A 99 -23.48 -24.25 5.26
C GLN A 99 -24.21 -24.39 3.92
N LEU A 100 -23.94 -23.52 2.94
CA LEU A 100 -24.53 -23.57 1.60
C LEU A 100 -23.90 -24.67 0.71
N ASN A 101 -22.70 -25.15 1.05
CA ASN A 101 -22.00 -26.27 0.38
C ASN A 101 -21.68 -27.40 1.38
N PRO A 102 -22.66 -28.23 1.79
CA PRO A 102 -22.53 -29.21 2.87
C PRO A 102 -21.59 -30.40 2.57
N LYS A 103 -21.00 -30.50 1.37
CA LYS A 103 -20.01 -31.55 1.05
C LYS A 103 -18.68 -31.42 1.82
N SER A 104 -18.46 -30.35 2.59
CA SER A 104 -17.22 -30.14 3.34
C SER A 104 -17.28 -30.52 4.83
N LEU A 105 -18.45 -30.90 5.36
CA LEU A 105 -18.59 -31.33 6.76
C LEU A 105 -18.91 -32.83 6.83
N SER A 106 -17.87 -33.65 6.93
CA SER A 106 -18.00 -34.95 7.59
C SER A 106 -16.78 -35.18 8.48
N SER A 107 -16.99 -35.12 9.80
CA SER A 107 -16.11 -35.44 10.93
C SER A 107 -15.11 -34.37 11.46
N PRO A 108 -14.96 -34.21 12.80
CA PRO A 108 -13.92 -33.36 13.43
C PRO A 108 -12.47 -33.71 13.01
N ASP A 109 -12.26 -34.94 12.55
CA ASP A 109 -10.98 -35.42 12.02
C ASP A 109 -10.62 -34.79 10.65
N THR A 110 -11.59 -34.26 9.91
CA THR A 110 -11.31 -33.55 8.64
C THR A 110 -10.74 -32.17 8.86
N LEU A 111 -11.02 -31.50 9.98
CA LEU A 111 -10.47 -30.19 10.27
C LEU A 111 -8.98 -30.32 10.62
N THR A 112 -8.63 -31.23 11.52
CA THR A 112 -7.22 -31.50 11.88
C THR A 112 -6.40 -32.05 10.72
N ASN A 113 -7.00 -32.88 9.85
CA ASN A 113 -6.36 -33.33 8.62
C ASN A 113 -6.25 -32.22 7.57
N SER A 114 -7.25 -31.34 7.43
CA SER A 114 -7.18 -30.17 6.55
C SER A 114 -6.04 -29.24 6.97
N TRP A 115 -5.89 -28.95 8.27
CA TRP A 115 -4.79 -28.14 8.78
C TRP A 115 -3.42 -28.76 8.52
N LYS A 116 -3.27 -30.07 8.76
CA LYS A 116 -2.01 -30.78 8.49
C LYS A 116 -1.69 -30.83 6.99
N THR A 117 -2.68 -31.10 6.14
CA THR A 117 -2.52 -31.11 4.68
C THR A 117 -2.15 -29.73 4.17
N SER A 118 -2.83 -28.67 4.60
CA SER A 118 -2.50 -27.30 4.22
C SER A 118 -1.12 -26.84 4.72
N LEU A 119 -0.68 -27.25 5.92
CA LEU A 119 0.69 -27.01 6.40
C LEU A 119 1.73 -27.78 5.58
N THR A 120 1.39 -28.98 5.11
CA THR A 120 2.29 -29.81 4.29
C THR A 120 2.38 -29.26 2.86
N GLU A 121 1.27 -28.80 2.29
CA GLU A 121 1.21 -28.10 1.00
C GLU A 121 1.92 -26.75 1.05
N LEU A 122 1.75 -25.98 2.13
CA LEU A 122 2.47 -24.72 2.34
C LEU A 122 3.98 -24.98 2.48
N ASN A 123 4.38 -25.99 3.25
CA ASN A 123 5.79 -26.37 3.39
C ASN A 123 6.39 -26.91 2.08
N GLY A 124 5.61 -27.61 1.25
CA GLY A 124 6.03 -28.03 -0.09
C GLY A 124 6.21 -26.85 -1.03
N SER A 125 5.20 -25.97 -1.09
CA SER A 125 5.20 -24.75 -1.89
C SER A 125 6.32 -23.78 -1.51
N LEU A 126 6.64 -23.64 -0.21
CA LEU A 126 7.74 -22.80 0.27
C LEU A 126 9.13 -23.38 -0.04
N LYS A 127 9.24 -24.71 -0.18
CA LYS A 127 10.50 -25.40 -0.47
C LYS A 127 10.94 -25.22 -1.92
N ASP A 128 9.98 -24.98 -2.82
CA ASP A 128 10.19 -24.78 -4.25
C ASP A 128 10.24 -23.30 -4.65
N VAL A 129 10.30 -22.37 -3.68
CA VAL A 129 10.41 -20.93 -3.99
C VAL A 129 11.84 -20.62 -4.46
N PRO A 130 12.02 -20.04 -5.66
CA PRO A 130 13.34 -19.79 -6.24
C PRO A 130 13.97 -18.51 -5.68
N TRP A 131 14.29 -18.50 -4.38
CA TRP A 131 14.83 -17.34 -3.66
C TRP A 131 16.06 -16.74 -4.33
N LYS A 132 16.98 -17.60 -4.79
CA LYS A 132 18.20 -17.17 -5.49
C LYS A 132 17.85 -16.41 -6.78
N ALA A 133 16.87 -16.88 -7.55
CA ALA A 133 16.46 -16.24 -8.79
C ALA A 133 15.82 -14.86 -8.54
N PHE A 134 15.03 -14.71 -7.47
CA PHE A 134 14.48 -13.42 -7.07
C PHE A 134 15.57 -12.38 -6.80
N PHE A 135 16.55 -12.74 -5.95
CA PHE A 135 17.61 -11.80 -5.56
C PHE A 135 18.71 -11.61 -6.61
N GLN A 136 18.72 -12.41 -7.68
CA GLN A 136 19.57 -12.17 -8.85
C GLN A 136 18.91 -11.26 -9.89
N ASN A 137 17.58 -11.09 -9.84
CA ASN A 137 16.83 -10.30 -10.82
C ASN A 137 16.88 -8.79 -10.49
N ARG A 138 17.33 -7.99 -11.45
CA ARG A 138 17.46 -6.53 -11.31
C ARG A 138 16.10 -5.82 -11.15
N ALA A 139 15.05 -6.33 -11.78
CA ALA A 139 13.70 -5.76 -11.66
C ALA A 139 13.14 -5.95 -10.24
N VAL A 140 13.44 -7.09 -9.59
CA VAL A 140 13.08 -7.33 -8.18
C VAL A 140 13.75 -6.30 -7.27
N TRP A 141 15.05 -6.05 -7.45
CA TRP A 141 15.76 -5.01 -6.71
C TRP A 141 15.20 -3.60 -6.96
N ALA A 142 14.80 -3.29 -8.20
CA ALA A 142 14.14 -2.04 -8.52
C ALA A 142 12.82 -1.87 -7.76
N MET A 143 12.02 -2.94 -7.62
CA MET A 143 10.80 -2.92 -6.82
C MET A 143 11.06 -2.77 -5.34
N ILE A 144 12.05 -3.49 -4.78
CA ILE A 144 12.43 -3.38 -3.37
C ILE A 144 12.81 -1.92 -3.06
N TYR A 145 13.69 -1.34 -3.88
CA TYR A 145 14.15 0.02 -3.67
C TYR A 145 13.04 1.06 -3.88
N ALA A 146 12.20 0.91 -4.90
CA ALA A 146 11.06 1.80 -5.11
C ALA A 146 10.08 1.72 -3.95
N HIS A 147 9.75 0.54 -3.43
CA HIS A 147 8.88 0.40 -2.27
C HIS A 147 9.47 1.12 -1.05
N PHE A 148 10.77 0.93 -0.77
CA PHE A 148 11.47 1.68 0.28
C PHE A 148 11.33 3.21 0.11
N CYS A 149 11.60 3.72 -1.10
CA CYS A 149 11.55 5.16 -1.37
C CYS A 149 10.14 5.74 -1.23
N GLY A 150 9.14 5.02 -1.76
CA GLY A 150 7.73 5.42 -1.64
C GLY A 150 7.26 5.43 -0.19
N SER A 151 7.59 4.40 0.57
CA SER A 151 7.25 4.29 1.99
C SER A 151 7.95 5.33 2.84
N TRP A 152 9.16 5.77 2.49
CA TRP A 152 9.85 6.86 3.19
C TRP A 152 9.03 8.14 3.18
N GLY A 153 8.64 8.62 2.00
CA GLY A 153 7.83 9.82 1.91
C GLY A 153 6.43 9.63 2.49
N HIS A 154 5.82 8.45 2.32
CA HIS A 154 4.49 8.17 2.87
C HIS A 154 4.47 8.21 4.40
N TYR A 155 5.36 7.47 5.07
CA TYR A 155 5.37 7.41 6.53
C TYR A 155 5.85 8.71 7.18
N ASN A 156 6.84 9.39 6.60
CA ASN A 156 7.27 10.68 7.14
C ASN A 156 6.16 11.73 7.06
N CYS A 157 5.45 11.82 5.92
CA CYS A 157 4.30 12.70 5.82
C CYS A 157 3.19 12.27 6.80
N LEU A 158 2.89 10.98 6.91
CA LEU A 158 1.87 10.50 7.84
C LEU A 158 2.17 10.92 9.29
N SER A 159 3.44 10.86 9.70
CA SER A 159 3.85 11.20 11.07
C SER A 159 4.03 12.70 11.33
N TRP A 160 4.61 13.44 10.39
CA TRP A 160 5.07 14.81 10.62
C TRP A 160 4.22 15.89 9.96
N LEU A 161 3.36 15.55 9.00
CA LEU A 161 2.56 16.54 8.27
C LEU A 161 1.59 17.33 9.18
N PRO A 162 0.93 16.74 10.20
CA PRO A 162 0.11 17.52 11.13
C PRO A 162 0.92 18.56 11.90
N THR A 163 2.12 18.20 12.37
CA THR A 163 3.01 19.13 13.07
C THR A 163 3.50 20.24 12.14
N PHE A 164 3.92 19.87 10.92
CA PHE A 164 4.30 20.84 9.90
C PHE A 164 3.18 21.85 9.61
N PHE A 165 1.94 21.39 9.39
CA PHE A 165 0.81 22.29 9.18
C PHE A 165 0.46 23.13 10.41
N SER A 166 0.62 22.59 11.62
CA SER A 166 0.41 23.36 12.85
C SER A 166 1.37 24.54 12.94
N GLU A 167 2.65 24.32 12.67
CA GLU A 167 3.69 25.36 12.69
C GLU A 167 3.54 26.35 11.54
N GLU A 168 3.33 25.86 10.31
CA GLU A 168 3.26 26.70 9.10
C GLU A 168 1.99 27.58 9.06
N LEU A 169 0.85 27.04 9.48
CA LEU A 169 -0.43 27.76 9.49
C LEU A 169 -0.74 28.45 10.83
N ASN A 170 0.13 28.30 11.84
CA ASN A 170 -0.14 28.69 13.23
C ASN A 170 -1.47 28.13 13.78
N LEU A 171 -1.81 26.89 13.39
CA LEU A 171 -3.01 26.20 13.82
C LEU A 171 -2.74 25.42 15.11
N ASN A 172 -3.79 25.21 15.91
CA ASN A 172 -3.68 24.23 16.99
C ASN A 172 -3.59 22.79 16.42
N LEU A 173 -3.12 21.85 17.24
CA LEU A 173 -2.88 20.49 16.79
C LEU A 173 -4.14 19.79 16.26
N THR A 174 -5.32 20.14 16.78
CA THR A 174 -6.59 19.58 16.32
C THR A 174 -6.93 20.08 14.91
N GLU A 175 -6.87 21.38 14.69
CA GLU A 175 -7.08 22.01 13.39
C GLU A 175 -6.09 21.49 12.35
N ALA A 176 -4.81 21.38 12.70
CA ALA A 176 -3.78 20.83 11.82
C ALA A 176 -4.03 19.35 11.47
N ALA A 177 -4.58 18.56 12.40
CA ALA A 177 -5.02 17.19 12.13
C ALA A 177 -6.16 17.16 11.12
N TRP A 178 -7.14 18.07 11.21
CA TRP A 178 -8.22 18.19 10.22
C TRP A 178 -7.69 18.59 8.83
N VAL A 179 -6.74 19.52 8.76
CA VAL A 179 -6.09 19.91 7.49
C VAL A 179 -5.31 18.73 6.89
N SER A 180 -4.71 17.89 7.73
CA SER A 180 -3.97 16.69 7.31
C SER A 180 -4.86 15.58 6.72
N ILE A 181 -6.18 15.74 6.74
CA ILE A 181 -7.14 14.84 6.07
C ILE A 181 -7.18 15.12 4.57
N LEU A 182 -6.83 16.33 4.13
CA LEU A 182 -6.93 16.73 2.73
C LEU A 182 -6.12 15.82 1.79
N PRO A 183 -4.84 15.47 2.08
CA PRO A 183 -4.07 14.56 1.23
C PRO A 183 -4.72 13.17 1.06
N PRO A 184 -4.99 12.38 2.13
CA PRO A 184 -5.60 11.06 1.95
C PRO A 184 -7.01 11.13 1.36
N LEU A 185 -7.77 12.21 1.61
CA LEU A 185 -9.07 12.42 0.96
C LEU A 185 -8.92 12.63 -0.55
N ALA A 186 -7.98 13.47 -0.98
CA ALA A 186 -7.66 13.69 -2.39
C ALA A 186 -7.13 12.41 -3.05
N SER A 187 -6.32 11.61 -2.35
CA SER A 187 -5.83 10.31 -2.81
C SER A 187 -6.94 9.32 -3.20
N ILE A 188 -8.10 9.35 -2.51
CA ILE A 188 -9.24 8.48 -2.87
C ILE A 188 -9.70 8.76 -4.30
N PHE A 189 -9.86 10.04 -4.67
CA PHE A 189 -10.27 10.43 -6.03
C PHE A 189 -9.17 10.15 -7.05
N VAL A 190 -7.93 10.47 -6.72
CA VAL A 190 -6.79 10.28 -7.63
C VAL A 190 -6.52 8.80 -7.89
N THR A 191 -6.75 7.91 -6.91
CA THR A 191 -6.62 6.46 -7.10
C THR A 191 -7.52 5.95 -8.22
N GLY A 192 -8.78 6.39 -8.26
CA GLY A 192 -9.72 6.02 -9.33
C GLY A 192 -9.28 6.53 -10.70
N LEU A 193 -8.81 7.78 -10.77
CA LEU A 193 -8.30 8.40 -12.00
C LEU A 193 -7.02 7.70 -12.50
N ALA A 194 -6.09 7.39 -11.60
CA ALA A 194 -4.84 6.71 -11.90
C ALA A 194 -5.09 5.32 -12.48
N ALA A 195 -5.99 4.56 -11.83
CA ALA A 195 -6.37 3.23 -12.29
C ALA A 195 -7.02 3.26 -13.67
N GLN A 196 -7.98 4.17 -13.89
CA GLN A 196 -8.65 4.31 -15.18
C GLN A 196 -7.66 4.74 -16.28
N LEU A 197 -6.75 5.66 -15.99
CA LEU A 197 -5.73 6.10 -16.95
C LEU A 197 -4.80 4.95 -17.33
N ALA A 198 -4.31 4.19 -16.35
CA ALA A 198 -3.43 3.05 -16.59
C ALA A 198 -4.11 1.98 -17.46
N ASP A 199 -5.32 1.56 -17.09
CA ASP A 199 -6.09 0.55 -17.83
C ASP A 199 -6.44 1.02 -19.26
N ASN A 200 -6.77 2.31 -19.44
CA ASN A 200 -7.02 2.90 -20.76
C ASN A 200 -5.77 2.92 -21.65
N LEU A 201 -4.58 3.13 -21.08
CA LEU A 201 -3.33 3.10 -21.86
C LEU A 201 -2.99 1.67 -22.27
N ILE A 202 -3.14 0.71 -21.36
CA ILE A 202 -2.90 -0.72 -21.64
C ILE A 202 -3.86 -1.23 -22.72
N SER A 203 -5.16 -0.93 -22.60
CA SER A 203 -6.17 -1.36 -23.60
C SER A 203 -5.98 -0.72 -24.98
N ARG A 204 -5.30 0.43 -25.07
CA ARG A 204 -4.89 1.07 -26.34
C ARG A 204 -3.60 0.47 -26.93
N GLY A 205 -3.02 -0.55 -26.29
CA GLY A 205 -1.83 -1.25 -26.77
C GLY A 205 -0.50 -0.65 -26.33
N VAL A 206 -0.49 0.27 -25.34
CA VAL A 206 0.76 0.74 -24.73
C VAL A 206 1.36 -0.40 -23.91
N GLU A 207 2.67 -0.63 -24.05
CA GLU A 207 3.36 -1.70 -23.33
C GLU A 207 3.26 -1.52 -21.81
N THR A 208 2.98 -2.60 -21.09
CA THR A 208 2.66 -2.54 -19.65
C THR A 208 3.80 -1.94 -18.83
N THR A 209 5.05 -2.31 -19.11
CA THR A 209 6.21 -1.72 -18.41
C THR A 209 6.26 -0.21 -18.59
N VAL A 210 6.00 0.31 -19.79
CA VAL A 210 5.90 1.76 -20.04
C VAL A 210 4.79 2.38 -19.20
N VAL A 211 3.59 1.79 -19.15
CA VAL A 211 2.49 2.31 -18.32
C VAL A 211 2.86 2.31 -16.84
N ARG A 212 3.41 1.21 -16.31
CA ARG A 212 3.83 1.12 -14.90
C ARG A 212 4.95 2.11 -14.59
N LYS A 213 5.87 2.37 -15.52
CA LYS A 213 6.92 3.39 -15.40
C LYS A 213 6.34 4.81 -15.37
N ILE A 214 5.37 5.12 -16.22
CA ILE A 214 4.69 6.42 -16.22
C ILE A 214 3.98 6.62 -14.88
N CYS A 215 3.16 5.65 -14.44
CA CYS A 215 2.44 5.73 -13.18
C CYS A 215 3.40 5.92 -12.00
N GLN A 216 4.46 5.13 -11.90
CA GLN A 216 5.41 5.26 -10.80
C GLN A 216 6.19 6.58 -10.84
N SER A 217 6.51 7.10 -12.03
CA SER A 217 7.18 8.39 -12.18
C SER A 217 6.28 9.53 -11.73
N ILE A 218 4.99 9.50 -12.07
CA ILE A 218 4.00 10.45 -11.54
C ILE A 218 3.98 10.35 -10.01
N ALA A 219 3.93 9.12 -9.48
CA ALA A 219 3.79 8.88 -8.05
C ALA A 219 4.95 9.44 -7.21
N PHE A 220 6.16 9.52 -7.77
CA PHE A 220 7.35 9.99 -7.06
C PHE A 220 7.74 11.42 -7.42
N LEU A 221 7.70 11.79 -8.71
CA LEU A 221 8.10 13.12 -9.12
C LEU A 221 7.09 14.19 -8.69
N SER A 222 5.79 13.86 -8.62
CA SER A 222 4.80 14.84 -8.17
C SER A 222 5.00 15.30 -6.72
N PRO A 223 5.10 14.42 -5.69
CA PRO A 223 5.39 14.88 -4.34
C PRO A 223 6.80 15.50 -4.24
N ALA A 224 7.79 15.02 -4.99
CA ALA A 224 9.12 15.62 -4.99
C ALA A 224 9.12 17.08 -5.50
N ILE A 225 8.41 17.36 -6.59
CA ILE A 225 8.26 18.71 -7.14
C ILE A 225 7.47 19.58 -6.14
N CYS A 226 6.36 19.09 -5.61
CA CYS A 226 5.54 19.83 -4.64
C CYS A 226 6.30 20.15 -3.35
N MET A 227 7.07 19.21 -2.82
CA MET A 227 7.95 19.42 -1.66
C MET A 227 9.08 20.41 -1.96
N THR A 228 9.64 20.37 -3.17
CA THR A 228 10.67 21.33 -3.60
C THR A 228 10.08 22.74 -3.64
N LEU A 229 8.91 22.92 -4.26
CA LEU A 229 8.22 24.21 -4.31
C LEU A 229 7.87 24.72 -2.92
N SER A 230 7.46 23.83 -2.01
CA SER A 230 7.15 24.17 -0.62
C SER A 230 8.40 24.47 0.22
N SER A 231 9.58 24.05 -0.23
CA SER A 231 10.85 24.33 0.45
C SER A 231 11.46 25.67 0.05
N LEU A 232 11.00 26.27 -1.06
CA LEU A 232 11.49 27.54 -1.58
C LEU A 232 10.69 28.68 -0.96
N ASP A 233 11.37 29.73 -0.54
CA ASP A 233 10.72 30.96 -0.07
C ASP A 233 10.18 31.76 -1.27
N LEU A 234 9.03 31.32 -1.77
CA LEU A 234 8.32 31.91 -2.90
C LEU A 234 7.32 33.00 -2.46
N GLY A 235 7.25 33.31 -1.15
CA GLY A 235 6.26 34.24 -0.60
C GLY A 235 4.81 33.77 -0.73
N LEU A 236 4.58 32.45 -0.87
CA LEU A 236 3.24 31.88 -0.97
C LEU A 236 2.54 31.91 0.39
N PRO A 237 1.22 32.18 0.44
CA PRO A 237 0.48 32.07 1.69
C PRO A 237 0.42 30.60 2.16
N PRO A 238 0.39 30.35 3.49
CA PRO A 238 0.39 29.00 4.05
C PRO A 238 -0.64 28.02 3.46
N TRP A 239 -1.85 28.50 3.13
CA TRP A 239 -2.90 27.66 2.52
C TRP A 239 -2.58 27.20 1.09
N GLU A 240 -1.78 27.96 0.34
CA GLU A 240 -1.31 27.52 -0.97
C GLU A 240 -0.28 26.40 -0.84
N ILE A 241 0.60 26.45 0.16
CA ILE A 241 1.55 25.38 0.48
C ILE A 241 0.80 24.08 0.81
N VAL A 242 -0.25 24.16 1.62
CA VAL A 242 -1.14 23.03 1.93
C VAL A 242 -1.75 22.43 0.65
N GLY A 243 -2.25 23.29 -0.24
CA GLY A 243 -2.84 22.86 -1.51
C GLY A 243 -1.83 22.16 -2.42
N ILE A 244 -0.61 22.71 -2.55
CA ILE A 244 0.48 22.14 -3.35
C ILE A 244 0.90 20.78 -2.80
N LEU A 245 1.13 20.67 -1.49
CA LEU A 245 1.50 19.41 -0.84
C LEU A 245 0.38 18.37 -0.94
N THR A 246 -0.87 18.78 -0.73
CA THR A 246 -2.05 17.92 -0.89
C THR A 246 -2.12 17.36 -2.30
N ALA A 247 -1.94 18.19 -3.33
CA ALA A 247 -1.97 17.74 -4.72
C ALA A 247 -0.84 16.75 -5.04
N GLY A 248 0.39 17.04 -4.59
CA GLY A 248 1.55 16.15 -4.81
C GLY A 248 1.39 14.80 -4.11
N LEU A 249 0.97 14.81 -2.84
CA LEU A 249 0.72 13.59 -2.07
C LEU A 249 -0.48 12.80 -2.61
N ALA A 250 -1.51 13.47 -3.12
CA ALA A 250 -2.63 12.79 -3.77
C ALA A 250 -2.17 12.03 -5.03
N LEU A 251 -1.33 12.67 -5.86
CA LEU A 251 -0.72 12.07 -7.05
C LEU A 251 0.22 10.90 -6.74
N SER A 252 0.76 10.79 -5.52
CA SER A 252 1.52 9.60 -5.12
C SER A 252 0.69 8.31 -5.15
N SER A 253 -0.65 8.41 -5.17
CA SER A 253 -1.58 7.28 -5.33
C SER A 253 -1.41 6.52 -6.65
N PHE A 254 -0.78 7.14 -7.66
CA PHE A 254 -0.40 6.45 -8.88
C PHE A 254 0.52 5.25 -8.64
N ALA A 255 1.19 5.15 -7.48
CA ALA A 255 1.99 3.99 -7.10
C ALA A 255 1.18 2.69 -7.05
N LEU A 256 -0.13 2.76 -6.76
CA LEU A 256 -1.03 1.60 -6.79
C LEU A 256 -1.13 1.01 -8.20
N SER A 257 -1.18 1.87 -9.23
CA SER A 257 -1.18 1.45 -10.63
C SER A 257 0.22 1.25 -11.21
N GLY A 258 1.28 1.66 -10.49
CA GLY A 258 2.68 1.47 -10.86
C GLY A 258 3.30 0.26 -10.16
N LEU A 259 3.89 0.49 -9.00
CA LEU A 259 4.58 -0.52 -8.17
C LEU A 259 3.69 -1.73 -7.86
N TYR A 260 2.51 -1.55 -7.27
CA TYR A 260 1.70 -2.67 -6.74
C TYR A 260 1.19 -3.60 -7.84
N CYS A 261 0.83 -3.05 -9.01
CA CYS A 261 0.47 -3.87 -10.16
C CYS A 261 1.68 -4.63 -10.73
N THR A 262 2.90 -4.09 -10.59
CA THR A 262 4.11 -4.71 -11.17
C THR A 262 4.44 -6.05 -10.53
N HIS A 263 4.14 -6.26 -9.23
CA HIS A 263 4.32 -7.57 -8.59
C HIS A 263 3.54 -8.66 -9.33
N GLN A 264 2.29 -8.36 -9.70
CA GLN A 264 1.39 -9.27 -10.43
C GLN A 264 1.75 -9.41 -11.90
N ASP A 265 2.16 -8.31 -12.55
CA ASP A 265 2.57 -8.33 -13.95
C ASP A 265 3.87 -9.14 -14.15
N MET A 266 4.79 -9.06 -13.19
CA MET A 266 6.09 -9.72 -13.28
C MET A 266 6.01 -11.23 -13.01
N SER A 267 5.31 -11.67 -11.97
CA SER A 267 5.09 -13.10 -11.74
C SER A 267 3.78 -13.30 -10.98
N PRO A 268 2.70 -13.67 -11.69
CA PRO A 268 1.41 -13.92 -11.06
C PRO A 268 1.47 -15.04 -10.01
N GLU A 269 2.34 -16.03 -10.19
CA GLU A 269 2.55 -17.14 -9.25
C GLU A 269 3.18 -16.68 -7.93
N TYR A 270 4.22 -15.83 -7.99
CA TYR A 270 4.97 -15.39 -6.82
C TYR A 270 4.63 -13.96 -6.36
N ALA A 271 3.57 -13.36 -6.89
CA ALA A 271 3.28 -11.95 -6.68
C ALA A 271 3.10 -11.58 -5.21
N SER A 272 2.43 -12.43 -4.43
CA SER A 272 2.24 -12.21 -2.99
C SER A 272 3.54 -12.33 -2.20
N ILE A 273 4.44 -13.23 -2.60
CA ILE A 273 5.78 -13.37 -2.00
C ILE A 273 6.62 -12.14 -2.32
N LEU A 274 6.63 -11.72 -3.59
CA LEU A 274 7.34 -10.52 -4.03
C LEU A 274 6.81 -9.26 -3.33
N LEU A 275 5.49 -9.11 -3.22
CA LEU A 275 4.87 -8.01 -2.49
C LEU A 275 5.29 -8.06 -1.02
N GLY A 276 5.25 -9.23 -0.38
CA GLY A 276 5.76 -9.45 0.97
C GLY A 276 7.20 -8.98 1.16
N ILE A 277 8.13 -9.42 0.31
CA ILE A 277 9.55 -9.01 0.35
C ILE A 277 9.67 -7.49 0.26
N THR A 278 9.03 -6.87 -0.74
CA THR A 278 9.13 -5.41 -0.91
C THR A 278 8.47 -4.65 0.22
N ASN A 279 7.36 -5.13 0.77
CA ASN A 279 6.64 -4.49 1.88
C ASN A 279 7.42 -4.59 3.20
N THR A 280 8.14 -5.70 3.44
CA THR A 280 9.05 -5.81 4.59
C THR A 280 10.13 -4.74 4.56
N VAL A 281 10.78 -4.56 3.40
CA VAL A 281 11.77 -3.47 3.24
C VAL A 281 11.09 -2.10 3.28
N GLY A 282 9.89 -2.00 2.70
CA GLY A 282 9.04 -0.82 2.73
C GLY A 282 8.60 -0.41 4.13
N ALA A 283 8.62 -1.28 5.13
CA ALA A 283 8.28 -0.93 6.51
C ALA A 283 9.43 -0.22 7.26
N VAL A 284 10.70 -0.41 6.81
CA VAL A 284 11.89 0.14 7.47
C VAL A 284 11.88 1.67 7.58
N PRO A 285 11.49 2.44 6.55
CA PRO A 285 11.37 3.90 6.65
C PRO A 285 10.40 4.38 7.73
N GLY A 286 9.38 3.62 8.09
CA GLY A 286 8.45 4.00 9.16
C GLY A 286 9.12 4.06 10.54
N ILE A 287 10.18 3.30 10.73
CA ILE A 287 10.97 3.30 11.97
C ILE A 287 12.11 4.32 11.85
N VAL A 288 12.93 4.19 10.81
CA VAL A 288 14.18 4.95 10.67
C VAL A 288 13.90 6.37 10.17
N GLY A 289 13.04 6.52 9.17
CA GLY A 289 12.74 7.80 8.55
C GLY A 289 12.04 8.77 9.50
N VAL A 290 11.05 8.28 10.25
CA VAL A 290 10.30 9.12 11.19
C VAL A 290 11.21 9.63 12.31
N ALA A 291 12.03 8.74 12.89
CA ALA A 291 13.00 9.11 13.92
C ALA A 291 14.08 10.06 13.39
N LEU A 292 14.61 9.81 12.18
CA LEU A 292 15.61 10.67 11.56
C LEU A 292 15.05 12.07 11.28
N THR A 293 13.81 12.17 10.81
CA THR A 293 13.14 13.46 10.56
C THR A 293 13.06 14.28 11.84
N GLY A 294 12.66 13.67 12.96
CA GLY A 294 12.64 14.35 14.26
C GLY A 294 14.01 14.82 14.70
N TYR A 295 15.03 13.96 14.60
CA TYR A 295 16.41 14.32 14.95
C TYR A 295 16.96 15.47 14.08
N LEU A 296 16.70 15.44 12.77
CA LEU A 296 17.11 16.52 11.87
C LEU A 296 16.36 17.83 12.19
N LEU A 297 15.08 17.75 12.57
CA LEU A 297 14.29 18.92 12.93
C LEU A 297 14.82 19.59 14.19
N ASP A 298 15.17 18.80 15.21
CA ASP A 298 15.78 19.30 16.45
C ASP A 298 17.13 20.00 16.20
N LEU A 299 17.91 19.52 15.22
CA LEU A 299 19.22 20.10 14.89
C LEU A 299 19.15 21.32 13.98
N THR A 300 18.27 21.28 12.97
CA THR A 300 18.28 22.25 11.87
C THR A 300 17.18 23.30 12.00
N HIS A 301 16.15 23.02 12.80
CA HIS A 301 14.93 23.82 12.91
C HIS A 301 14.30 24.14 11.54
N SER A 302 14.48 23.26 10.56
CA SER A 302 14.06 23.46 9.19
C SER A 302 13.33 22.25 8.64
N TRP A 303 12.07 22.43 8.27
CA TRP A 303 11.26 21.41 7.59
C TRP A 303 11.81 21.05 6.21
N SER A 304 12.36 22.03 5.50
CA SER A 304 12.99 21.81 4.19
C SER A 304 14.14 20.81 4.27
N ILE A 305 15.00 20.91 5.29
CA ILE A 305 16.14 20.00 5.47
C ILE A 305 15.71 18.67 6.11
N SER A 306 14.76 18.71 7.04
CA SER A 306 14.44 17.56 7.89
C SER A 306 13.45 16.61 7.26
N LEU A 307 12.39 17.14 6.64
CA LEU A 307 11.29 16.37 6.07
C LEU A 307 11.39 16.30 4.53
N PHE A 308 11.55 17.45 3.88
CA PHE A 308 11.46 17.54 2.42
C PHE A 308 12.70 17.02 1.72
N ALA A 309 13.91 17.46 2.07
CA ALA A 309 15.13 17.06 1.36
C ALA A 309 15.38 15.53 1.33
N PRO A 310 15.25 14.77 2.44
CA PRO A 310 15.40 13.31 2.40
C PRO A 310 14.31 12.64 1.55
N SER A 311 13.06 13.13 1.65
CA SER A 311 11.94 12.59 0.87
C SER A 311 12.13 12.85 -0.63
N ILE A 312 12.52 14.06 -1.02
CA ILE A 312 12.85 14.43 -2.40
C ILE A 312 13.98 13.55 -2.92
N PHE A 313 15.05 13.37 -2.14
CA PHE A 313 16.17 12.51 -2.51
C PHE A 313 15.68 11.10 -2.86
N PHE A 314 14.94 10.44 -1.97
CA PHE A 314 14.45 9.09 -2.20
C PHE A 314 13.43 9.00 -3.34
N TYR A 315 12.56 10.00 -3.52
CA TYR A 315 11.65 10.01 -4.66
C TYR A 315 12.40 10.13 -6.00
N VAL A 316 13.40 10.99 -6.09
CA VAL A 316 14.19 11.19 -7.31
C VAL A 316 15.03 9.96 -7.62
N THR A 317 15.79 9.44 -6.65
CA THR A 317 16.62 8.25 -6.86
C THR A 317 15.77 7.01 -7.12
N GLY A 318 14.65 6.86 -6.41
CA GLY A 318 13.66 5.81 -6.64
C GLY A 318 13.11 5.85 -8.06
N THR A 319 12.80 7.04 -8.57
CA THR A 319 12.35 7.23 -9.96
C THR A 319 13.44 6.82 -10.96
N MET A 320 14.69 7.25 -10.74
CA MET A 320 15.81 6.90 -11.62
C MET A 320 16.01 5.39 -11.69
N VAL A 321 16.08 4.71 -10.54
CA VAL A 321 16.25 3.25 -10.46
C VAL A 321 15.07 2.53 -11.11
N TRP A 322 13.84 2.99 -10.86
CA TRP A 322 12.63 2.40 -11.46
C TRP A 322 12.63 2.53 -12.99
N LEU A 323 12.94 3.70 -13.52
CA LEU A 323 12.98 3.93 -14.97
C LEU A 323 14.04 3.08 -15.67
N VAL A 324 15.19 2.87 -15.04
CA VAL A 324 16.30 2.09 -15.62
C VAL A 324 16.05 0.58 -15.52
N PHE A 325 15.60 0.08 -14.36
CA PHE A 325 15.65 -1.36 -14.06
C PHE A 325 14.29 -2.04 -13.94
N ALA A 326 13.18 -1.32 -13.75
CA ALA A 326 11.87 -1.96 -13.62
C ALA A 326 11.40 -2.59 -14.94
N SER A 327 10.75 -3.75 -14.82
CA SER A 327 10.16 -4.51 -15.91
C SER A 327 8.85 -5.13 -15.43
N SER A 328 7.78 -4.97 -16.22
CA SER A 328 6.48 -5.59 -15.99
C SER A 328 6.21 -6.72 -16.97
N LYS A 329 7.24 -7.18 -17.69
CA LYS A 329 7.16 -8.37 -18.53
C LYS A 329 7.22 -9.62 -17.66
N PRO A 330 6.36 -10.63 -17.91
CA PRO A 330 6.39 -11.89 -17.16
C PRO A 330 7.81 -12.48 -17.08
N GLN A 331 8.26 -12.80 -15.87
CA GLN A 331 9.55 -13.41 -15.58
C GLN A 331 9.32 -14.86 -15.13
N SER A 332 9.97 -15.81 -15.79
CA SER A 332 10.04 -17.18 -15.31
C SER A 332 11.20 -17.30 -14.32
N PHE A 333 10.90 -17.57 -13.06
CA PHE A 333 11.91 -17.76 -12.02
C PHE A 333 12.33 -19.24 -11.88
N SER A 334 12.17 -20.04 -12.92
CA SER A 334 12.49 -21.47 -12.89
C SER A 334 13.98 -21.73 -12.59
N GLU A 335 14.24 -22.66 -11.67
CA GLU A 335 15.60 -23.10 -11.37
C GLU A 335 16.18 -23.81 -12.61
N HIS A 336 17.12 -23.15 -13.29
CA HIS A 336 18.07 -23.89 -14.12
C HIS A 336 19.06 -24.56 -13.17
N ASN A 337 18.85 -25.87 -12.97
CA ASN A 337 19.79 -26.79 -12.32
C ASN A 337 21.19 -26.69 -12.95
#